data_AF-A0A834BWK8-F1
#
_entry.id   AF-A0A834BWK8-F1
#
_cell.length_a   1.000
_cell.length_b   1.000
_cell.length_c   1.000
_cell.angle_alpha   90.00
_cell.angle_beta   90.00
_cell.angle_gamma   90.00
#
_symmetry.space_group_name_H-M   'P 1'
#
loop_
_entity.id
_entity.type
_entity.pdbx_description
1 polymer ?
#
loop_
_entity_poly.entity_id
_entity_poly.type
_entity_poly.pdbx_seq_one_letter_code
_entity_poly.pdbx_strand_id
1 'polypeptide(L)'
;MSKFEQILKEIGAFGLFQKRLVAALCIPSVFVAFDVICQVFTGMNFPHHCNTDWILEGGHNLTDERKRNLTIPVNTEGKFESCSMFTPVDLDLEIIEKYWTQQHDELR
;
A
#
# COMPACT_ATOMS: atom_id res chain seq x y z
N MET A 1 28.05 42.92 28.27
CA MET A 1 27.36 41.64 28.00
C MET A 1 28.41 40.56 27.81
N SER A 2 28.57 39.68 28.78
CA SER A 2 29.49 38.55 28.69
C SER A 2 29.06 37.64 27.54
N LYS A 3 29.96 37.35 26.59
CA LYS A 3 29.69 36.44 25.48
C LYS A 3 29.44 35.04 26.04
N PHE A 4 28.45 34.33 25.51
CA PHE A 4 28.05 32.98 25.92
C PHE A 4 29.24 32.01 26.05
N GLU A 5 30.25 32.21 25.21
CA GLU A 5 31.52 31.48 25.21
C GLU A 5 32.36 31.67 26.51
N GLN A 6 32.37 32.87 27.10
CA GLN A 6 33.05 33.13 28.39
C GLN A 6 32.31 32.44 29.54
N ILE A 7 30.98 32.45 29.51
CA ILE A 7 30.14 31.78 30.52
C ILE A 7 30.36 30.27 30.46
N LEU A 8 30.43 29.67 29.27
CA LEU A 8 30.75 28.25 29.08
C LEU A 8 32.17 27.88 29.56
N LYS A 9 33.12 28.81 29.46
CA LYS A 9 34.49 28.61 29.94
C LYS A 9 34.56 28.67 31.48
N GLU A 10 33.77 29.54 32.10
CA GLU A 10 33.67 29.72 33.55
C GLU A 10 32.98 28.53 34.25
N ILE A 11 31.96 27.93 33.61
CA ILE A 11 31.19 26.79 34.14
C ILE A 11 31.93 25.45 33.96
N GLY A 12 33.01 25.44 33.19
CA GLY A 12 33.76 24.24 32.80
C GLY A 12 33.23 23.66 31.49
N ALA A 13 34.12 23.46 30.52
CA ALA A 13 33.78 22.87 29.23
C ALA A 13 33.10 21.49 29.42
N PHE A 14 32.19 21.15 28.51
CA PHE A 14 31.48 19.87 28.55
C PHE A 14 32.43 18.69 28.78
N GLY A 15 32.21 17.96 29.88
CA GLY A 15 33.01 16.81 30.26
C GLY A 15 32.84 15.64 29.29
N LEU A 16 33.80 14.71 29.27
CA LEU A 16 33.75 13.50 28.44
C LEU A 16 32.44 12.71 28.62
N PHE A 17 31.93 12.64 29.85
CA PHE A 17 30.65 11.98 30.14
C PHE A 17 29.46 12.69 29.50
N GLN A 18 29.37 14.01 29.58
CA GLN A 18 28.28 14.77 28.96
C GLN A 18 28.33 14.67 27.44
N LYS A 19 29.53 14.70 26.84
CA LYS A 19 29.70 14.49 25.39
C LYS A 19 29.23 13.09 24.96
N ARG A 20 29.57 12.06 25.73
CA ARG A 20 29.11 10.68 25.51
C ARG A 20 27.59 10.56 25.66
N LEU A 21 27.02 11.22 26.67
CA LEU A 21 25.58 11.23 26.90
C LEU A 21 24.83 11.89 25.74
N VAL A 22 25.30 13.04 25.27
CA VAL A 22 24.73 13.72 24.09
C VAL A 22 24.84 12.85 22.85
N ALA A 23 26.00 12.23 22.60
CA ALA A 23 26.17 11.30 21.48
C ALA A 23 25.21 10.10 21.58
N ALA A 24 25.04 9.53 22.77
CA ALA A 24 24.12 8.42 23.01
C ALA A 24 22.65 8.82 22.81
N LEU A 25 22.27 10.07 23.13
CA LEU A 25 20.93 10.61 22.92
C LEU A 25 20.65 11.01 21.46
N CYS A 26 21.68 11.36 20.70
CA CYS A 26 21.55 11.63 19.26
C CYS A 26 21.10 10.39 18.47
N ILE A 27 21.54 9.19 18.88
CA ILE A 27 21.20 7.93 18.21
C ILE A 27 19.67 7.70 18.14
N PRO A 28 18.93 7.62 19.27
CA PRO A 28 17.47 7.45 19.24
C PRO A 28 16.74 8.63 18.57
N SER A 29 17.28 9.85 18.67
CA SER A 29 16.69 11.03 18.01
C SER A 29 16.63 10.90 16.49
N VAL A 30 17.64 10.25 15.89
CA VAL A 30 17.66 9.97 14.45
C VAL A 30 16.58 8.94 14.07
N PHE A 31 16.40 7.89 14.88
CA PHE A 31 15.38 6.86 14.62
C PHE A 31 13.95 7.41 14.68
N VAL A 32 13.66 8.35 15.58
CA VAL A 32 12.34 9.00 15.66
C VAL A 32 11.98 9.71 14.36
N ALA A 33 12.94 10.37 13.70
CA ALA A 33 12.69 11.00 12.40
C ALA A 33 12.37 9.97 11.32
N PHE A 34 13.04 8.82 11.32
CA PHE A 34 12.75 7.71 10.40
C PHE A 34 11.35 7.13 10.63
N ASP A 35 10.93 6.92 11.87
CA ASP A 35 9.60 6.39 12.19
C ASP A 35 8.48 7.27 11.62
N VAL A 36 8.59 8.60 11.79
CA VAL A 36 7.60 9.54 11.24
C VAL A 36 7.58 9.53 9.71
N ILE A 37 8.75 9.41 9.07
CA ILE A 37 8.85 9.33 7.61
C ILE A 37 8.26 8.02 7.09
N CYS A 38 8.51 6.89 7.77
CA CYS A 38 7.97 5.59 7.39
C CYS A 38 6.44 5.59 7.36
N GLN A 39 5.78 6.29 8.30
CA GLN A 39 4.31 6.41 8.30
C GLN A 39 3.74 7.01 7.00
N VAL A 40 4.44 7.97 6.39
CA VAL A 40 4.03 8.56 5.10
C VAL A 40 4.01 7.50 4.01
N PHE A 41 5.01 6.62 3.98
CA PHE A 41 5.10 5.56 2.98
C PHE A 41 4.17 4.38 3.26
N THR A 42 3.94 4.03 4.53
CA THR A 42 3.01 2.95 4.91
C THR A 42 1.55 3.35 4.72
N GLY A 43 1.22 4.65 4.78
CA GLY A 43 -0.13 5.16 4.55
C GLY A 43 -0.53 5.33 3.08
N MET A 44 0.39 5.10 2.13
CA MET A 44 0.06 5.21 0.71
C MET A 44 -0.74 3.99 0.25
N ASN A 45 -1.94 4.24 -0.27
CA ASN A 45 -2.68 3.24 -1.00
C ASN A 45 -2.15 3.18 -2.43
N PHE A 46 -1.67 2.01 -2.84
CA PHE A 46 -1.29 1.76 -4.22
C PHE A 46 -2.50 1.32 -5.03
N PRO A 47 -2.54 1.56 -6.35
CA PRO A 47 -3.56 0.95 -7.18
C PRO A 47 -3.43 -0.57 -7.07
N HIS A 48 -4.40 -1.18 -6.41
CA HIS A 48 -4.51 -2.63 -6.31
C HIS A 48 -5.17 -3.16 -7.58
N HIS A 49 -4.59 -4.23 -8.13
CA HIS A 49 -5.15 -4.94 -9.26
C HIS A 49 -5.51 -6.34 -8.80
N CYS A 50 -6.74 -6.76 -9.08
CA CYS A 50 -7.18 -8.12 -8.80
C CYS A 50 -6.45 -9.10 -9.75
N ASN A 51 -6.04 -10.25 -9.23
CA ASN A 51 -5.39 -11.28 -10.04
C ASN A 51 -6.42 -11.99 -10.93
N THR A 52 -6.40 -11.69 -12.23
CA THR A 52 -7.36 -12.23 -13.20
C THR A 52 -6.87 -13.51 -13.88
N ASP A 53 -5.68 -14.01 -13.53
CA ASP A 53 -5.02 -15.07 -14.29
C ASP A 53 -5.69 -16.44 -14.19
N TRP A 54 -6.52 -16.66 -13.15
CA TRP A 54 -7.28 -17.89 -12.98
C TRP A 54 -8.19 -18.22 -14.19
N ILE A 55 -8.68 -17.20 -14.92
CA ILE A 55 -9.53 -17.42 -16.09
C ILE A 55 -8.76 -17.88 -17.33
N LEU A 56 -7.43 -17.76 -17.34
CA LEU A 56 -6.58 -18.16 -18.46
C LEU A 56 -6.45 -19.68 -18.58
N GLU A 57 -6.66 -20.42 -17.49
CA GLU A 57 -6.63 -21.89 -17.51
C GLU A 57 -7.75 -22.48 -18.38
N GLY A 58 -8.93 -21.83 -18.43
CA GLY A 58 -10.03 -22.19 -19.32
C GLY A 58 -10.10 -21.40 -20.64
N GLY A 59 -9.27 -20.35 -20.80
CA GLY A 59 -9.57 -19.26 -21.73
C GLY A 59 -8.37 -18.55 -22.35
N HIS A 60 -7.45 -19.30 -22.96
CA HIS A 60 -6.16 -18.80 -23.45
C HIS A 60 -6.22 -17.76 -24.61
N ASN A 61 -7.41 -17.51 -25.18
CA ASN A 61 -7.63 -16.61 -26.34
C ASN A 61 -8.53 -15.39 -26.01
N LEU A 62 -8.66 -15.02 -24.73
CA LEU A 62 -9.44 -13.85 -24.32
C LEU A 62 -8.67 -12.55 -24.49
N THR A 63 -9.34 -11.51 -24.97
CA THR A 63 -8.80 -10.13 -24.93
C THR A 63 -8.81 -9.60 -23.50
N ASP A 64 -7.90 -8.67 -23.18
CA ASP A 64 -7.79 -8.11 -21.82
C ASP A 64 -9.10 -7.46 -21.33
N GLU A 65 -9.85 -6.82 -22.23
CA GLU A 65 -11.14 -6.20 -21.90
C GLU A 65 -12.19 -7.26 -21.51
N ARG A 66 -12.27 -8.35 -22.28
CA ARG A 66 -13.20 -9.45 -22.02
C ARG A 66 -12.81 -10.19 -20.75
N LYS A 67 -11.51 -10.38 -20.52
CA LYS A 67 -10.95 -10.93 -19.28
C LYS A 67 -11.42 -10.13 -18.07
N ARG A 68 -11.29 -8.79 -18.11
CA ARG A 68 -11.72 -7.91 -17.02
C ARG A 68 -13.24 -7.95 -16.79
N ASN A 69 -14.04 -7.92 -17.85
CA ASN A 69 -15.50 -8.02 -17.74
C ASN A 69 -15.99 -9.31 -17.06
N LEU A 70 -15.28 -10.43 -17.25
CA LEU A 70 -15.65 -11.73 -16.66
C LEU A 70 -15.11 -11.93 -15.24
N THR A 71 -14.15 -11.12 -14.81
CA THR A 71 -13.43 -11.33 -13.54
C THR A 71 -13.65 -10.22 -12.53
N ILE A 72 -13.91 -8.99 -12.97
CA ILE A 72 -14.00 -7.81 -12.11
C ILE A 72 -15.40 -7.19 -12.22
N PRO A 73 -16.10 -6.99 -11.10
CA PRO A 73 -17.39 -6.31 -11.10
C PRO A 73 -17.25 -4.83 -11.50
N VAL A 74 -18.34 -4.29 -12.05
CA VAL A 74 -18.44 -2.90 -12.48
C VAL A 74 -19.31 -2.14 -11.49
N ASN A 75 -18.85 -1.00 -11.01
CA ASN A 75 -19.59 -0.13 -10.11
C ASN A 75 -20.73 0.60 -10.87
N THR A 76 -21.62 1.26 -10.12
CA THR A 76 -22.72 2.10 -10.63
C THR A 76 -22.30 3.18 -11.63
N GLU A 77 -21.03 3.62 -11.61
CA GLU A 77 -20.45 4.57 -12.58
C GLU A 77 -19.95 3.92 -13.88
N GLY A 78 -20.08 2.59 -14.05
CA GLY A 78 -19.57 1.89 -15.22
C GLY A 78 -18.06 1.63 -15.21
N LYS A 79 -17.38 1.82 -14.06
CA LYS A 79 -15.95 1.54 -13.89
C LYS A 79 -15.73 0.24 -13.13
N PHE A 80 -14.68 -0.50 -13.50
CA PHE A 80 -14.25 -1.69 -12.76
C PHE A 80 -13.89 -1.35 -11.31
N GLU A 81 -14.33 -2.20 -10.38
CA GLU A 81 -13.93 -2.09 -8.99
C GLU A 81 -12.45 -2.47 -8.81
N SER A 82 -11.73 -1.74 -7.94
CA SER A 82 -10.29 -1.96 -7.72
C SER A 82 -9.98 -2.97 -6.62
N CYS A 83 -10.93 -3.23 -5.72
CA CYS A 83 -10.72 -4.10 -4.54
C CYS A 83 -11.66 -5.31 -4.49
N SER A 84 -12.52 -5.47 -5.50
CA SER A 84 -13.51 -6.53 -5.57
C SER A 84 -13.28 -7.37 -6.81
N MET A 85 -13.48 -8.67 -6.68
CA MET A 85 -13.34 -9.62 -7.76
C MET A 85 -14.36 -10.73 -7.61
N PHE A 86 -14.81 -11.28 -8.73
CA PHE A 86 -15.60 -12.51 -8.73
C PHE A 86 -14.76 -13.70 -8.24
N THR A 87 -15.40 -14.62 -7.52
CA THR A 87 -14.70 -15.78 -6.96
C THR A 87 -14.12 -16.64 -8.08
N PRO A 88 -12.83 -16.99 -8.05
CA PRO A 88 -12.23 -17.90 -9.02
C PRO A 88 -12.96 -19.24 -9.05
N VAL A 89 -13.24 -19.75 -10.25
CA VAL A 89 -13.91 -21.03 -10.48
C VAL A 89 -13.20 -21.81 -11.58
N ASP A 90 -13.00 -23.11 -11.34
CA ASP A 90 -12.36 -24.03 -12.29
C ASP A 90 -13.39 -24.62 -13.27
N LEU A 91 -14.09 -23.74 -14.00
CA LEU A 91 -15.16 -24.09 -14.92
C LEU A 91 -14.80 -23.68 -16.35
N ASP A 92 -15.37 -24.37 -17.33
CA ASP A 92 -15.26 -23.97 -18.73
C ASP A 92 -15.83 -22.55 -18.93
N LEU A 93 -15.23 -21.78 -19.84
CA LEU A 93 -15.64 -20.40 -20.13
C LEU A 93 -17.14 -20.26 -20.44
N GLU A 94 -17.71 -21.24 -21.15
CA GLU A 94 -19.14 -21.22 -21.50
C GLU A 94 -20.06 -21.30 -20.28
N ILE A 95 -19.63 -21.99 -19.22
CA ILE A 95 -20.37 -22.11 -17.96
C ILE A 95 -20.24 -20.82 -17.16
N ILE A 96 -19.03 -20.24 -17.12
CA ILE A 96 -18.75 -18.97 -16.46
C ILE A 96 -19.61 -17.85 -17.07
N GLU A 97 -19.66 -17.76 -18.40
CA GLU A 97 -20.48 -16.75 -19.09
C GLU A 97 -21.97 -16.88 -18.74
N LYS A 98 -22.50 -18.12 -18.70
CA LYS A 98 -23.90 -18.39 -18.32
C LYS A 98 -24.19 -18.06 -16.86
N TYR A 99 -23.28 -18.39 -15.96
CA TYR A 99 -23.42 -18.10 -14.53
C TYR A 99 -23.53 -16.59 -14.29
N TRP A 100 -22.65 -15.79 -14.91
CA TRP A 100 -22.70 -14.34 -14.76
C TRP A 100 -23.89 -13.68 -15.45
N THR A 101 -24.30 -14.17 -16.63
CA THR A 101 -25.52 -13.65 -17.29
C THR A 101 -26.76 -13.92 -16.44
N GLN A 102 -26.87 -15.12 -15.86
CA GLN A 102 -27.97 -15.46 -14.96
C GLN A 102 -27.96 -14.58 -13.70
N GLN A 103 -26.79 -14.39 -13.08
CA GLN A 103 -26.66 -13.56 -11.87
C GLN A 103 -26.93 -12.07 -12.14
N HIS A 104 -26.61 -11.57 -13.35
CA HIS A 104 -26.92 -10.20 -13.76
C HIS A 104 -28.43 -9.98 -13.96
N ASP A 105 -29.17 -10.99 -14.43
CA ASP A 105 -30.62 -10.93 -14.59
C ASP A 105 -31.38 -11.06 -13.25
N GLU A 106 -30.84 -11.76 -12.24
CA GLU A 106 -31.44 -11.84 -10.90
C GLU A 106 -31.29 -10.55 -10.06
N LEU A 107 -30.36 -9.66 -10.42
CA LEU A 107 -30.07 -8.41 -9.70
C LEU A 107 -30.75 -7.17 -10.33
N ARG A 108 -31.60 -7.35 -11.36
CA ARG A 108 -32.41 -6.29 -11.99
C ARG A 108 -33.87 -6.38 -11.54
#